data_AF-A0A7X7J9L7-F1
#
_entry.id   AF-A0A7X7J9L7-F1
#
_cell.length_a   1.000
_cell.length_b   1.000
_cell.length_c   1.000
_cell.angle_alpha   90.00
_cell.angle_beta   90.00
_cell.angle_gamma   90.00
#
_symmetry.space_group_name_H-M   'P 1'
#
loop_
_entity.id
_entity.type
_entity.pdbx_description
1 polymer ?
#
loop_
_entity_poly.entity_id
_entity_poly.type
_entity_poly.pdbx_seq_one_letter_code
_entity_poly.pdbx_strand_id
1 'polypeptide(L)'
;MAALLLGGVSVNALAGTKVVLLGTSGGPTWWPDSERMGTASALVVRENAGNGTEHIYLIDLGPGASQRLGTAFNSGTYTNIDGNNVLKGYPSFLKNVKALFFTHLHMDHTTDFPNLLLCGQSAGMASYPDSEAHKRLQVIGPGARGQLEDVYPAG
;
A
#
# COMPACT_ATOMS: atom_id res chain seq x y z
N MET A 1 -40.94 -6.28 34.67
CA MET A 1 -40.92 -6.89 33.32
C MET A 1 -40.33 -5.88 32.36
N ALA A 2 -39.33 -6.11 31.51
CA ALA A 2 -38.31 -7.14 31.37
C ALA A 2 -37.22 -6.44 30.52
N ALA A 3 -35.99 -6.40 31.01
CA ALA A 3 -34.86 -5.88 30.24
C ALA A 3 -34.52 -6.92 29.16
N LEU A 4 -34.69 -6.54 27.89
CA LEU A 4 -34.24 -7.36 26.77
C LEU A 4 -32.78 -7.02 26.46
N LEU A 5 -31.87 -7.79 27.07
CA LEU A 5 -30.47 -7.87 26.66
C LEU A 5 -30.41 -8.60 25.31
N LEU A 6 -30.39 -7.84 24.20
CA LEU A 6 -29.91 -8.36 22.93
C LEU A 6 -28.39 -8.34 22.99
N GLY A 7 -27.82 -9.49 23.35
CA GLY A 7 -26.41 -9.78 23.16
C GLY A 7 -26.08 -9.74 21.67
N GLY A 8 -25.71 -8.56 21.19
CA GLY A 8 -25.03 -8.43 19.91
C GLY A 8 -23.69 -9.12 20.04
N VAL A 9 -23.48 -10.18 19.28
CA VAL A 9 -22.14 -10.66 18.98
C VAL A 9 -21.37 -9.46 18.44
N SER A 10 -20.45 -8.92 19.23
CA SER A 10 -19.45 -7.98 18.75
C SER A 10 -18.56 -8.77 17.80
N VAL A 11 -18.95 -8.81 16.53
CA VAL A 11 -17.97 -8.98 15.47
C VAL A 11 -17.08 -7.76 15.62
N ASN A 12 -15.93 -7.93 16.27
CA ASN A 12 -14.86 -6.96 16.19
C ASN A 12 -14.54 -6.86 14.69
N ALA A 13 -15.18 -5.93 13.98
CA ALA A 13 -14.60 -5.37 12.78
C ALA A 13 -13.17 -5.07 13.21
N LEU A 14 -12.18 -5.72 12.58
CA LEU A 14 -10.76 -5.53 12.89
C LEU A 14 -10.53 -4.02 13.02
N ALA A 15 -10.46 -3.52 14.26
CA ALA A 15 -10.61 -2.10 14.54
C ALA A 15 -9.35 -1.40 14.03
N GLY A 16 -9.34 -1.01 12.76
CA GLY A 16 -8.16 -0.43 12.10
C GLY A 16 -7.82 -1.00 10.72
N THR A 17 -8.50 -2.04 10.22
CA THR A 17 -8.29 -2.49 8.84
C THR A 17 -9.06 -1.59 7.87
N LYS A 18 -8.39 -1.03 6.86
CA LYS A 18 -9.01 -0.17 5.84
C LYS A 18 -8.36 -0.36 4.47
N VAL A 19 -9.11 -0.05 3.42
CA VAL A 19 -8.60 0.03 2.05
C VAL A 19 -8.52 1.50 1.63
N VAL A 20 -7.37 1.91 1.10
CA VAL A 20 -7.15 3.22 0.50
C VAL A 20 -7.02 3.04 -1.01
N LEU A 21 -7.88 3.70 -1.78
CA LEU A 21 -7.80 3.69 -3.24
C LEU A 21 -6.79 4.74 -3.69
N LEU A 22 -5.70 4.29 -4.29
CA LEU A 22 -4.59 5.15 -4.74
C LEU A 22 -4.75 5.51 -6.22
N GLY A 23 -5.37 4.63 -6.99
CA GLY A 23 -5.78 4.88 -8.36
C GLY A 23 -6.88 3.93 -8.76
N THR A 24 -7.72 4.39 -9.69
CA THR A 24 -9.01 3.76 -10.01
C THR A 24 -9.29 3.72 -11.50
N SER A 25 -8.31 4.04 -12.33
CA SER A 25 -8.43 4.01 -13.77
C SER A 25 -7.82 2.74 -14.34
N GLY A 26 -8.52 2.15 -15.32
CA GLY A 26 -7.94 1.13 -16.21
C GLY A 26 -7.29 1.77 -17.43
N GLY A 27 -6.21 1.16 -17.92
CA GLY A 27 -5.40 1.66 -19.02
C GLY A 27 -4.57 2.91 -18.65
N PRO A 28 -3.89 3.51 -19.65
CA PRO A 28 -3.06 4.69 -19.42
C PRO A 28 -3.96 5.91 -19.17
N THR A 29 -3.65 6.70 -18.14
CA THR A 29 -4.44 7.87 -17.71
C THR A 29 -3.91 9.20 -18.25
N TRP A 30 -3.38 9.21 -19.47
CA TRP A 30 -2.75 10.39 -20.09
C TRP A 30 -3.76 11.31 -20.79
N TRP A 31 -4.94 11.46 -20.21
CA TRP A 31 -6.01 12.30 -20.74
C TRP A 31 -5.95 13.70 -20.13
N PRO A 32 -6.27 14.76 -20.89
CA PRO A 32 -6.44 16.10 -20.32
C PRO A 32 -7.41 16.06 -19.13
N ASP A 33 -7.10 16.84 -18.09
CA ASP A 33 -7.94 17.02 -16.89
C ASP A 33 -8.24 15.74 -16.07
N SER A 34 -7.50 14.65 -16.30
CA SER A 34 -7.62 13.42 -15.51
C SER A 34 -6.80 13.51 -14.22
N GLU A 35 -7.46 13.54 -13.07
CA GLU A 35 -6.80 13.44 -11.75
C GLU A 35 -6.67 11.99 -11.25
N ARG A 36 -7.20 11.01 -11.99
CA ARG A 36 -7.16 9.61 -11.60
C ARG A 36 -5.83 8.98 -11.98
N MET A 37 -5.22 8.31 -11.01
CA MET A 37 -4.04 7.47 -11.21
C MET A 37 -4.45 6.08 -11.69
N GLY A 38 -3.49 5.35 -12.28
CA GLY A 38 -3.70 3.96 -12.70
C GLY A 38 -3.99 3.05 -11.51
N THR A 39 -4.61 1.89 -11.78
CA THR A 39 -5.08 0.94 -10.76
C THR A 39 -4.04 0.70 -9.67
N ALA A 40 -4.40 1.06 -8.44
CA ALA A 40 -3.61 0.79 -7.25
C ALA A 40 -4.47 0.94 -5.99
N SER A 41 -4.27 0.05 -5.02
CA SER A 41 -4.89 0.16 -3.70
C SER A 41 -3.92 -0.22 -2.59
N ALA A 42 -4.14 0.31 -1.39
CA ALA A 42 -3.41 -0.03 -0.19
C ALA A 42 -4.37 -0.63 0.85
N LEU A 43 -4.14 -1.89 1.21
CA LEU A 43 -4.74 -2.50 2.38
C LEU A 43 -3.88 -2.15 3.60
N VAL A 44 -4.49 -1.43 4.54
CA VAL A 44 -3.88 -1.09 5.82
C VAL A 44 -4.45 -2.03 6.86
N VAL A 45 -3.56 -2.72 7.58
CA VAL A 45 -3.92 -3.62 8.68
C VAL A 45 -3.25 -3.12 9.95
N ARG A 46 -4.03 -2.93 11.02
CA ARG A 46 -3.49 -2.60 12.34
C ARG A 46 -3.24 -3.87 13.13
N GLU A 47 -2.04 -3.99 13.69
CA GLU A 47 -1.71 -5.08 14.61
C GLU A 47 -2.39 -4.84 15.96
N ASN A 48 -3.16 -5.82 16.44
CA ASN A 48 -3.86 -5.74 17.73
C ASN A 48 -2.96 -6.04 18.94
N ALA A 49 -1.70 -6.44 18.73
CA ALA A 49 -0.75 -6.87 19.78
C ALA A 49 -0.10 -5.72 20.58
N GLY A 50 -0.84 -4.64 20.84
CA GLY A 50 -0.52 -3.66 21.90
C GLY A 50 0.33 -2.44 21.52
N ASN A 51 0.98 -2.41 20.34
CA ASN A 51 1.77 -1.25 19.90
C ASN A 51 1.04 -0.34 18.88
N GLY A 52 -0.09 -0.78 18.33
CA GLY A 52 -0.89 -0.02 17.36
C GLY A 52 -0.23 0.18 15.98
N THR A 53 0.77 -0.63 15.62
CA THR A 53 1.49 -0.51 14.34
C THR A 53 0.56 -0.79 13.16
N GLU A 54 0.67 0.05 12.13
CA GLU A 54 -0.02 -0.16 10.86
C GLU A 54 0.94 -0.81 9.85
N HIS A 55 0.45 -1.85 9.18
CA HIS A 55 1.12 -2.49 8.05
C HIS A 55 0.36 -2.18 6.77
N ILE A 56 1.10 -1.87 5.71
CA ILE A 56 0.55 -1.51 4.41
C ILE A 56 0.90 -2.61 3.41
N TYR A 57 -0.11 -3.10 2.71
CA TYR A 57 0.02 -4.05 1.61
C TYR A 57 -0.52 -3.38 0.36
N LEU A 58 0.32 -3.26 -0.67
CA LEU A 58 -0.05 -2.65 -1.94
C LEU A 58 -0.61 -3.71 -2.88
N ILE A 59 -1.68 -3.38 -3.57
CA ILE A 59 -2.25 -4.19 -4.64
C ILE A 59 -2.23 -3.33 -5.89
N ASP A 60 -1.39 -3.75 -6.84
CA ASP A 60 -1.02 -3.06 -8.06
C ASP A 60 -0.37 -1.70 -7.83
N LEU A 61 0.31 -1.21 -8.88
CA LEU A 61 1.06 0.02 -8.87
C LEU A 61 1.05 0.68 -10.26
N GLY A 62 -0.15 1.08 -10.68
CA GLY A 62 -0.37 1.81 -11.92
C GLY A 62 0.28 3.21 -11.96
N PRO A 63 0.31 3.86 -13.13
CA PRO A 63 0.90 5.19 -13.31
C PRO A 63 0.46 6.20 -12.25
N GLY A 64 1.42 6.83 -11.57
CA GLY A 64 1.19 7.87 -10.55
C GLY A 64 0.79 7.36 -9.16
N ALA A 65 0.70 6.04 -8.95
CA ALA A 65 0.33 5.45 -7.67
C ALA A 65 1.29 5.82 -6.51
N SER A 66 2.60 5.89 -6.75
CA SER A 66 3.62 6.27 -5.77
C SER A 66 3.49 7.72 -5.32
N GLN A 67 3.06 8.62 -6.21
CA GLN A 67 2.73 10.00 -5.82
C GLN A 67 1.50 10.00 -4.90
N ARG A 68 0.47 9.22 -5.24
CA ARG A 68 -0.72 9.10 -4.38
C ARG A 68 -0.42 8.43 -3.04
N LEU A 69 0.52 7.49 -2.99
CA LEU A 69 1.03 6.92 -1.73
C LEU A 69 1.61 8.01 -0.83
N GLY A 70 2.42 8.91 -1.40
CA GLY A 70 2.92 10.08 -0.70
C GLY A 70 1.79 10.95 -0.14
N THR A 71 0.78 11.27 -0.96
CA THR A 71 -0.38 12.06 -0.49
C THR A 71 -1.16 11.37 0.64
N ALA A 72 -1.31 10.04 0.57
CA ALA A 72 -2.11 9.29 1.52
C ALA A 72 -1.40 9.00 2.85
N PHE A 73 -0.09 8.77 2.82
CA PHE A 73 0.65 8.20 3.95
C PHE A 73 1.87 9.01 4.39
N ASN A 74 2.35 9.98 3.61
CA ASN A 74 3.48 10.81 4.03
C ASN A 74 3.02 11.80 5.10
N SER A 75 2.94 11.33 6.34
CA SER A 75 2.70 12.16 7.51
C SER A 75 4.02 12.69 8.06
N GLY A 76 4.02 13.92 8.56
CA GLY A 76 5.17 14.50 9.22
C GLY A 76 4.95 15.97 9.53
N THR A 77 5.99 16.64 10.00
CA THR A 77 5.96 18.08 10.19
C THR A 77 6.28 18.75 8.86
N TYR A 78 5.34 19.55 8.36
CA TYR A 78 5.52 20.33 7.13
C TYR A 78 5.81 21.79 7.48
N THR A 79 6.65 22.42 6.68
CA THR A 79 6.85 23.87 6.71
C THR A 79 6.47 24.45 5.36
N ASN A 80 5.94 25.67 5.35
CA ASN A 80 5.66 26.37 4.11
C ASN A 80 6.93 27.06 3.62
N ILE A 81 7.34 26.79 2.39
CA ILE A 81 8.45 27.45 1.70
C ILE A 81 7.90 27.90 0.34
N ASP A 82 7.88 29.21 0.10
CA ASP A 82 7.38 29.82 -1.14
C ASP A 82 5.98 29.31 -1.54
N GLY A 83 5.07 29.15 -0.58
CA GLY A 83 3.71 28.66 -0.81
C GLY A 83 3.59 27.14 -0.88
N ASN A 84 4.69 26.39 -0.86
CA ASN A 84 4.70 24.93 -0.93
C ASN A 84 4.88 24.28 0.43
N ASN A 85 4.12 23.21 0.71
CA ASN A 85 4.31 22.39 1.90
C ASN A 85 5.48 21.43 1.71
N VAL A 86 6.60 21.72 2.38
CA VAL A 86 7.82 20.92 2.32
C VAL A 86 7.98 20.12 3.60
N LEU A 87 8.22 18.81 3.48
CA LEU A 87 8.44 17.95 4.63
C LEU A 87 9.73 18.36 5.35
N LYS A 88 9.66 18.53 6.67
CA LYS A 88 10.83 18.72 7.51
C LYS A 88 11.46 17.36 7.84
N GLY A 89 12.61 17.08 7.25
CA GLY A 89 13.33 15.81 7.39
C GLY A 89 13.08 14.84 6.25
N TYR A 90 13.38 13.56 6.46
CA TYR A 90 13.22 12.52 5.45
C TYR A 90 11.87 11.79 5.61
N PRO A 91 11.19 11.46 4.50
CA PRO A 91 9.99 10.64 4.56
C PRO A 91 10.33 9.23 5.09
N SER A 92 9.40 8.64 5.83
CA SER A 92 9.54 7.27 6.35
C SER A 92 8.29 6.41 6.18
N PHE A 93 7.30 6.93 5.45
CA PHE A 93 5.98 6.29 5.31
C PHE A 93 6.03 4.94 4.58
N LEU A 94 7.08 4.66 3.79
CA LEU A 94 7.25 3.35 3.15
C LEU A 94 7.84 2.27 4.06
N LYS A 95 8.35 2.63 5.26
CA LYS A 95 8.88 1.65 6.23
C LYS A 95 7.85 0.58 6.63
N ASN A 96 6.57 0.96 6.61
CA ASN A 96 5.46 0.10 6.98
C ASN A 96 4.84 -0.64 5.78
N VAL A 97 5.31 -0.41 4.56
CA VAL A 97 4.89 -1.20 3.38
C VAL A 97 5.59 -2.55 3.41
N LYS A 98 4.81 -3.63 3.49
CA LYS A 98 5.32 -4.99 3.69
C LYS A 98 5.35 -5.82 2.42
N ALA A 99 4.34 -5.68 1.59
CA ALA A 99 4.32 -6.35 0.30
C ALA A 99 3.63 -5.50 -0.77
N LEU A 100 4.01 -5.75 -2.02
CA LEU A 100 3.35 -5.32 -3.23
C LEU A 100 2.90 -6.57 -3.98
N PHE A 101 1.60 -6.67 -4.26
CA PHE A 101 0.99 -7.72 -5.04
C PHE A 101 0.64 -7.17 -6.42
N PHE A 102 1.16 -7.76 -7.48
CA PHE A 102 0.66 -7.54 -8.83
C PHE A 102 -0.41 -8.57 -9.16
N THR A 103 -1.58 -8.11 -9.56
CA THR A 103 -2.67 -8.97 -10.01
C THR A 103 -2.35 -9.59 -11.37
N HIS A 104 -1.79 -8.79 -12.29
CA HIS A 104 -1.33 -9.21 -13.60
C HIS A 104 -0.36 -8.17 -14.19
N LEU A 105 0.21 -8.47 -15.37
CA LEU A 105 1.29 -7.69 -15.98
C LEU A 105 0.80 -6.73 -17.08
N HIS A 106 -0.32 -6.05 -16.87
CA HIS A 106 -0.67 -4.90 -17.69
C HIS A 106 -0.03 -3.62 -17.17
N MET A 107 0.22 -2.68 -18.07
CA MET A 107 0.96 -1.44 -17.78
C MET A 107 0.26 -0.58 -16.73
N ASP A 108 -1.07 -0.53 -16.76
CA ASP A 108 -1.90 0.20 -15.79
C ASP A 108 -1.88 -0.39 -14.37
N HIS A 109 -1.21 -1.52 -14.17
CA HIS A 109 -0.97 -2.15 -12.88
C HIS A 109 0.50 -2.14 -12.46
N THR A 110 1.44 -1.82 -13.35
CA THR A 110 2.88 -2.10 -13.13
C THR A 110 3.81 -0.92 -13.42
N THR A 111 3.37 0.08 -14.19
CA THR A 111 4.25 1.11 -14.74
C THR A 111 4.97 1.96 -13.68
N ASP A 112 4.43 2.10 -12.48
CA ASP A 112 5.05 2.93 -11.44
C ASP A 112 6.00 2.15 -10.52
N PHE A 113 6.21 0.85 -10.79
CA PHE A 113 7.10 0.00 -10.00
C PHE A 113 8.57 0.44 -10.04
N PRO A 114 9.17 0.81 -11.19
CA PRO A 114 10.53 1.32 -11.21
C PRO A 114 10.68 2.62 -10.39
N ASN A 115 9.67 3.48 -10.39
CA ASN A 115 9.64 4.72 -9.61
C ASN A 115 9.65 4.40 -8.10
N LEU A 116 8.81 3.47 -7.65
CA LEU A 116 8.83 3.01 -6.25
C LEU A 116 10.19 2.42 -5.86
N LEU A 117 10.82 1.59 -6.71
CA LEU A 117 12.13 1.00 -6.42
C LEU A 117 13.24 2.05 -6.33
N LEU A 118 13.26 3.02 -7.24
CA LEU A 118 14.30 4.05 -7.30
C LEU A 118 14.12 5.11 -6.19
N CYS A 119 12.92 5.62 -6.02
CA CYS A 119 12.66 6.74 -5.10
C CYS A 119 12.26 6.27 -3.69
N GLY A 120 11.72 5.06 -3.55
CA GLY A 120 11.21 4.55 -2.28
C GLY A 120 12.28 4.36 -1.21
N GLN A 121 13.55 4.18 -1.62
CA GLN A 121 14.69 4.15 -0.71
C GLN A 121 14.71 5.37 0.22
N SER A 122 14.54 6.57 -0.35
CA SER A 122 14.54 7.84 0.36
C SER A 122 13.32 8.03 1.27
N ALA A 123 12.31 7.17 1.15
CA ALA A 123 11.07 7.21 1.94
C ALA A 123 10.97 6.07 2.98
N GLY A 124 12.08 5.41 3.30
CA GLY A 124 12.19 4.43 4.39
C GLY A 124 12.05 2.97 3.96
N MET A 125 12.03 2.67 2.66
CA MET A 125 11.81 1.31 2.16
C MET A 125 12.96 0.33 2.47
N ALA A 126 14.21 0.80 2.62
CA ALA A 126 15.33 -0.02 3.10
C ALA A 126 15.80 0.35 4.51
N SER A 127 14.91 0.82 5.39
CA SER A 127 15.25 1.13 6.78
C SER A 127 15.60 -0.11 7.63
N TYR A 128 15.45 -1.32 7.12
CA TYR A 128 15.78 -2.56 7.83
C TYR A 128 17.20 -3.04 7.51
N PRO A 129 17.97 -3.50 8.51
CA PRO A 129 19.29 -4.11 8.29
C PRO A 129 19.16 -5.46 7.56
N ASP A 130 20.28 -6.00 7.05
CA ASP A 130 20.28 -7.26 6.31
C ASP A 130 19.79 -8.46 7.15
N SER A 131 20.06 -8.45 8.45
CA SER A 131 19.51 -9.44 9.40
C SER A 131 17.98 -9.44 9.48
N GLU A 132 17.33 -8.37 9.02
CA GLU A 132 15.88 -8.19 9.00
C GLU A 132 15.34 -7.97 7.57
N ALA A 133 16.05 -8.46 6.55
CA ALA A 133 15.66 -8.27 5.15
C ALA A 133 14.22 -8.74 4.84
N HIS A 134 13.70 -9.74 5.57
CA HIS A 134 12.32 -10.23 5.47
C HIS A 134 11.25 -9.16 5.81
N LYS A 135 11.62 -8.07 6.49
CA LYS A 135 10.72 -6.94 6.82
C LYS A 135 10.70 -5.85 5.74
N ARG A 136 11.62 -5.91 4.76
CA ARG A 136 11.65 -5.04 3.58
C ARG A 136 10.55 -5.45 2.60
N LEU A 137 10.22 -4.56 1.66
CA LEU A 137 9.19 -4.78 0.64
C LEU A 137 9.38 -6.14 -0.05
N GLN A 138 8.37 -7.01 0.07
CA GLN A 138 8.25 -8.22 -0.73
C GLN A 138 7.42 -7.92 -1.98
N VAL A 139 7.84 -8.40 -3.15
CA VAL A 139 7.09 -8.21 -4.40
C VAL A 139 6.60 -9.57 -4.85
N ILE A 140 5.28 -9.70 -4.92
CA ILE A 140 4.56 -10.93 -5.26
C ILE A 140 3.74 -10.60 -6.49
N GLY A 141 3.75 -11.47 -7.49
CA GLY A 141 3.07 -11.22 -8.75
C GLY A 141 2.46 -12.49 -9.30
N PRO A 142 1.87 -12.42 -10.51
CA PRO A 142 1.30 -13.61 -11.12
C PRO A 142 2.39 -14.69 -11.27
N GLY A 143 1.97 -15.94 -11.13
CA GLY A 143 2.82 -17.09 -11.38
C GLY A 143 3.39 -17.11 -12.81
N ALA A 144 4.26 -18.08 -13.08
CA ALA A 144 4.84 -18.23 -14.41
C ALA A 144 3.74 -18.30 -15.48
N ARG A 145 3.87 -17.49 -16.53
CA ARG A 145 2.93 -17.50 -17.67
C ARG A 145 2.82 -18.94 -18.20
N GLY A 146 1.59 -19.44 -18.31
CA GLY A 146 1.32 -20.77 -18.86
C GLY A 146 1.31 -21.90 -17.84
N GLN A 147 1.48 -21.61 -16.55
CA GLN A 147 1.33 -22.57 -15.46
C GLN A 147 0.18 -22.13 -14.55
N LEU A 148 -0.67 -23.07 -14.12
CA LEU A 148 -1.57 -22.84 -12.98
C LEU A 148 -0.74 -22.85 -11.70
N GLU A 149 -1.26 -22.21 -10.66
CA GLU A 149 -0.70 -22.31 -9.31
C GLU A 149 -0.68 -23.79 -8.89
N ASP A 150 0.42 -24.24 -8.27
CA ASP A 150 0.44 -25.60 -7.70
C ASP A 150 -0.71 -25.71 -6.69
N VAL A 151 -1.58 -26.70 -6.87
CA VAL A 151 -2.66 -26.96 -5.93
C VAL A 151 -2.07 -27.36 -4.58
N TYR A 152 -2.56 -26.75 -3.49
CA TYR A 152 -2.22 -27.14 -2.13
C TYR A 152 -3.41 -27.84 -1.44
N PRO A 153 -3.23 -29.06 -0.88
CA PRO A 153 -2.02 -29.87 -0.94
C PRO A 153 -1.74 -30.37 -2.37
N ALA A 154 -0.48 -30.67 -2.66
CA ALA A 154 -0.11 -31.29 -3.93
C ALA A 154 -0.88 -32.61 -4.07
N GLY A 155 -1.60 -32.76 -5.19
CA GLY A 155 -2.31 -33.98 -5.55
C GLY A 155 -1.39 -35.14 -5.86
#